data_AF-A0A6I9MJC1-F1
#
_entry.id   AF-A0A6I9MJC1-F1
#
_cell.length_a   1.000
_cell.length_b   1.000
_cell.length_c   1.000
_cell.angle_alpha   90.00
_cell.angle_beta   90.00
_cell.angle_gamma   90.00
#
_symmetry.space_group_name_H-M   'P 1'
#
loop_
_entity.id
_entity.type
_entity.pdbx_description
1 polymer ?
#
loop_
_entity_poly.entity_id
_entity_poly.type
_entity_poly.pdbx_seq_one_letter_code
_entity_poly.pdbx_strand_id
1 'polypeptide(L)'
;MGCVGTHEATLPCNKVTHDQDECNSTTWLFSDSGSAVELVKGGQIGNHAKSDRLRVTEKCSLVIKKVTEEDAGYYTCRQFNKAGQQQGSDFQVDLSVVTMTEHQVNDEVTLRCTVTTRGGCRLSVKWLLHGEDVEKENKDIRTSQSSCSAFATFPTSHYSYTQRSTFFTCAVKYGGNVQTFSPQSSDGDKQAATTSTTTTTTTNTSGRINNPEWWLYTVLALVLVALLITIVAFITWRKMKGKEARESDSVVST
;
A
#
# COMPACT_ATOMS: atom_id res chain seq x y z
N MET A 1 -13.96 7.74 10.73
CA MET A 1 -13.54 8.72 9.71
C MET A 1 -12.17 8.29 9.21
N GLY A 2 -12.03 8.02 7.92
CA GLY A 2 -10.78 7.59 7.29
C GLY A 2 -10.46 8.47 6.10
N CYS A 3 -9.18 8.82 5.92
CA CYS A 3 -8.70 9.53 4.74
C CYS A 3 -8.15 8.52 3.74
N VAL A 4 -8.36 8.77 2.45
CA VAL A 4 -7.81 7.94 1.38
C VAL A 4 -7.21 8.82 0.30
N GLY A 5 -6.14 8.36 -0.35
CA GLY A 5 -5.61 9.00 -1.55
C GLY A 5 -6.45 8.70 -2.79
N THR A 6 -5.91 9.02 -3.96
CA THR A 6 -6.63 8.92 -5.26
C THR A 6 -6.60 7.54 -5.92
N HIS A 7 -6.00 6.53 -5.27
CA HIS A 7 -5.83 5.20 -5.86
C HIS A 7 -7.04 4.28 -5.69
N GLU A 8 -7.21 3.74 -4.49
CA GLU A 8 -8.23 2.75 -4.16
C GLU A 8 -8.64 2.93 -2.70
N ALA A 9 -9.95 2.91 -2.45
CA ALA A 9 -10.52 2.84 -1.11
C ALA A 9 -11.20 1.50 -0.92
N THR A 10 -11.02 0.87 0.25
CA THR A 10 -11.81 -0.31 0.66
C THR A 10 -12.56 0.02 1.94
N LEU A 11 -13.89 0.05 1.85
CA LEU A 11 -14.79 0.39 2.95
C LEU A 11 -15.35 -0.91 3.55
N PRO A 12 -15.02 -1.25 4.81
CA PRO A 12 -15.45 -2.50 5.41
C PRO A 12 -16.95 -2.50 5.71
N CYS A 13 -17.56 -3.68 5.73
CA CYS A 13 -18.89 -3.89 6.31
C CYS A 13 -18.77 -4.84 7.51
N ASN A 14 -18.70 -4.32 8.74
CA ASN A 14 -18.39 -5.11 9.95
C ASN A 14 -19.50 -6.05 10.46
N LYS A 15 -20.53 -6.35 9.64
CA LYS A 15 -21.69 -7.17 10.05
C LYS A 15 -22.07 -8.26 9.05
N VAL A 16 -21.10 -8.76 8.30
CA VAL A 16 -21.33 -9.93 7.44
C VAL A 16 -21.53 -11.15 8.34
N THR A 17 -22.76 -11.67 8.39
CA THR A 17 -23.04 -12.95 9.03
C THR A 17 -22.49 -14.09 8.18
N HIS A 18 -22.06 -15.19 8.83
CA HIS A 18 -21.44 -16.35 8.16
C HIS A 18 -22.29 -17.00 7.04
N ASP A 19 -23.58 -16.67 6.96
CA ASP A 19 -24.54 -17.21 5.98
C ASP A 19 -24.75 -16.31 4.74
N GLN A 20 -23.84 -15.37 4.45
CA GLN A 20 -23.93 -14.54 3.25
C GLN A 20 -23.34 -15.23 2.02
N ASP A 21 -24.19 -15.95 1.28
CA ASP A 21 -23.88 -16.34 -0.09
C ASP A 21 -23.77 -15.07 -0.95
N GLU A 22 -22.57 -14.79 -1.46
CA GLU A 22 -22.28 -13.74 -2.46
C GLU A 22 -22.79 -12.32 -2.10
N CYS A 23 -22.83 -11.97 -0.81
CA CYS A 23 -23.27 -10.65 -0.35
C CYS A 23 -24.71 -10.26 -0.75
N ASN A 24 -25.56 -11.25 -1.07
CA ASN A 24 -26.94 -11.05 -1.54
C ASN A 24 -27.85 -10.29 -0.56
N SER A 25 -27.45 -10.16 0.71
CA SER A 25 -28.17 -9.36 1.71
C SER A 25 -27.49 -8.05 2.07
N THR A 26 -26.45 -7.65 1.33
CA THR A 26 -25.72 -6.40 1.56
C THR A 26 -26.24 -5.31 0.64
N THR A 27 -26.51 -4.14 1.23
CA THR A 27 -26.81 -2.91 0.49
C THR A 27 -25.83 -1.82 0.90
N TRP A 28 -25.25 -1.11 -0.07
CA TRP A 28 -24.42 0.07 0.16
C TRP A 28 -25.14 1.32 -0.31
N LEU A 29 -25.23 2.31 0.56
CA LEU A 29 -25.77 3.64 0.28
C LEU A 29 -24.65 4.67 0.36
N PHE A 30 -24.65 5.66 -0.53
CA PHE A 30 -23.74 6.80 -0.52
C PHE A 30 -24.53 8.10 -0.34
N SER A 31 -24.03 8.99 0.51
CA SER A 31 -24.60 10.31 0.73
C SER A 31 -23.49 11.32 0.96
N ASP A 32 -23.38 12.27 0.04
CA ASP A 32 -22.63 13.50 0.19
C ASP A 32 -23.56 14.55 0.86
N SER A 33 -23.62 15.79 0.41
CA SER A 33 -24.62 16.77 0.87
C SER A 33 -26.11 16.39 0.67
N GLY A 34 -26.45 15.44 -0.22
CA GLY A 34 -27.83 15.17 -0.63
C GLY A 34 -28.47 13.87 -0.12
N SER A 35 -29.58 13.48 -0.77
CA SER A 35 -30.26 12.20 -0.54
C SER A 35 -29.33 11.02 -0.81
N ALA A 36 -29.48 9.96 -0.01
CA ALA A 36 -28.68 8.77 -0.18
C ALA A 36 -29.01 8.05 -1.51
N VAL A 37 -27.97 7.66 -2.24
CA VAL A 37 -28.03 6.87 -3.47
C VAL A 37 -27.63 5.43 -3.15
N GLU A 38 -28.41 4.46 -3.62
CA GLU A 38 -28.08 3.03 -3.51
C GLU A 38 -27.00 2.68 -4.53
N LEU A 39 -25.78 2.41 -4.07
CA LEU A 39 -24.66 2.01 -4.94
C LEU A 39 -24.67 0.51 -5.22
N VAL A 40 -25.01 -0.28 -4.20
CA VAL A 40 -25.05 -1.74 -4.27
C VAL A 40 -26.35 -2.20 -3.64
N LYS A 41 -27.07 -3.09 -4.30
CA LYS A 41 -28.27 -3.74 -3.78
C LYS A 41 -28.14 -5.25 -3.88
N GLY A 42 -28.24 -5.92 -2.74
CA GLY A 42 -28.08 -7.37 -2.67
C GLY A 42 -26.79 -7.85 -3.33
N GLY A 43 -25.66 -7.21 -3.02
CA GLY A 43 -24.35 -7.55 -3.58
C GLY A 43 -24.11 -7.07 -5.02
N GLN A 44 -25.14 -6.64 -5.75
CA GLN A 44 -25.02 -6.20 -7.13
C GLN A 44 -24.87 -4.67 -7.23
N ILE A 45 -23.93 -4.22 -8.06
CA ILE A 45 -23.71 -2.79 -8.30
C ILE A 45 -24.83 -2.23 -9.18
N GLY A 46 -25.46 -1.14 -8.74
CA GLY A 46 -26.51 -0.45 -9.50
C GLY A 46 -25.96 0.26 -10.74
N ASN A 47 -26.84 0.82 -11.57
CA ASN A 47 -26.43 1.60 -12.75
C ASN A 47 -26.32 3.09 -12.42
N HIS A 48 -25.09 3.56 -12.18
CA HIS A 48 -24.78 4.93 -11.79
C HIS A 48 -23.43 5.37 -12.39
N ALA A 49 -23.15 6.68 -12.38
CA ALA A 49 -21.90 7.23 -12.91
C ALA A 49 -20.61 6.65 -12.28
N LYS A 50 -20.70 6.06 -11.08
CA LYS A 50 -19.57 5.48 -10.36
C LYS A 50 -19.37 3.99 -10.62
N SER A 51 -20.33 3.29 -11.25
CA SER A 51 -20.42 1.82 -11.26
C SER A 51 -19.17 1.13 -11.81
N ASP A 52 -18.56 1.67 -12.88
CA ASP A 52 -17.36 1.10 -13.51
C ASP A 52 -16.14 1.04 -12.59
N ARG A 53 -16.14 1.85 -11.52
CA ARG A 53 -15.05 1.94 -10.55
C ARG A 53 -15.33 1.16 -9.26
N LEU A 54 -16.55 0.66 -9.08
CA LEU A 54 -16.97 -0.05 -7.88
C LEU A 54 -16.71 -1.55 -7.98
N ARG A 55 -16.41 -2.18 -6.84
CA ARG A 55 -16.36 -3.63 -6.70
C ARG A 55 -16.80 -4.02 -5.29
N VAL A 56 -17.54 -5.11 -5.16
CA VAL A 56 -17.85 -5.71 -3.86
C VAL A 56 -16.90 -6.88 -3.64
N THR A 57 -16.28 -6.96 -2.45
CA THR A 57 -15.41 -8.09 -2.10
C THR A 57 -16.23 -9.27 -1.59
N GLU A 58 -15.60 -10.45 -1.45
CA GLU A 58 -16.20 -11.62 -0.81
C GLU A 58 -16.66 -11.36 0.63
N LYS A 59 -16.03 -10.38 1.31
CA LYS A 59 -16.42 -9.91 2.65
C LYS A 59 -17.41 -8.75 2.60
N CYS A 60 -18.05 -8.53 1.46
CA CYS A 60 -19.06 -7.49 1.24
C CYS A 60 -18.58 -6.05 1.48
N SER A 61 -17.25 -5.84 1.51
CA SER A 61 -16.65 -4.52 1.54
C SER A 61 -16.81 -3.83 0.19
N LEU A 62 -17.04 -2.52 0.21
CA LEU A 62 -17.11 -1.72 -1.00
C LEU A 62 -15.71 -1.23 -1.37
N VAL A 63 -15.26 -1.56 -2.58
CA VAL A 63 -14.03 -1.06 -3.17
C VAL A 63 -14.35 0.03 -4.18
N ILE A 64 -13.66 1.15 -4.10
CA ILE A 64 -13.76 2.28 -5.04
C ILE A 64 -12.38 2.48 -5.66
N LYS A 65 -12.25 2.24 -6.97
CA LYS A 65 -11.01 2.49 -7.72
C LYS A 65 -10.97 3.92 -8.26
N LYS A 66 -9.76 4.42 -8.54
CA LYS A 66 -9.53 5.77 -9.09
C LYS A 66 -10.34 6.80 -8.32
N VAL A 67 -10.07 6.89 -7.02
CA VAL A 67 -10.82 7.72 -6.08
C VAL A 67 -10.67 9.18 -6.47
N THR A 68 -11.78 9.91 -6.44
CA THR A 68 -11.86 11.33 -6.76
C THR A 68 -12.44 12.11 -5.59
N GLU A 69 -12.34 13.43 -5.61
CA GLU A 69 -12.91 14.30 -4.57
C GLU A 69 -14.42 14.12 -4.40
N GLU A 70 -15.13 13.77 -5.48
CA GLU A 70 -16.57 13.47 -5.47
C GLU A 70 -16.94 12.17 -4.74
N ASP A 71 -15.95 11.35 -4.39
CA ASP A 71 -16.15 10.15 -3.57
C ASP A 71 -16.09 10.47 -2.06
N ALA A 72 -15.76 11.71 -1.66
CA ALA A 72 -15.87 12.12 -0.27
C ALA A 72 -17.35 12.15 0.18
N GLY A 73 -17.68 11.44 1.26
CA GLY A 73 -19.07 11.27 1.68
C GLY A 73 -19.25 10.21 2.76
N TYR A 74 -20.51 10.04 3.20
CA TYR A 74 -20.86 8.90 4.03
C TYR A 74 -21.28 7.72 3.18
N TYR A 75 -20.74 6.57 3.54
CA TYR A 75 -21.10 5.28 3.01
C TYR A 75 -21.75 4.47 4.12
N THR A 76 -22.94 3.93 3.85
CA THR A 76 -23.70 3.14 4.80
C THR A 76 -23.87 1.74 4.27
N CYS A 77 -23.31 0.75 4.97
CA CYS A 77 -23.58 -0.66 4.73
C CYS A 77 -24.78 -1.10 5.57
N ARG A 78 -25.77 -1.70 4.90
CA ARG A 78 -26.93 -2.34 5.50
C ARG A 78 -26.92 -3.83 5.21
N GLN A 79 -27.31 -4.59 6.21
CA GLN A 79 -27.40 -6.04 6.17
C GLN A 79 -28.85 -6.45 6.37
N PHE A 80 -29.31 -7.43 5.60
CA PHE A 80 -30.68 -7.94 5.66
C PHE A 80 -30.71 -9.45 5.90
N ASN A 81 -31.75 -9.95 6.54
CA ASN A 81 -31.98 -11.39 6.65
C ASN A 81 -32.73 -11.92 5.40
N LYS A 82 -32.92 -13.24 5.32
CA LYS A 82 -33.64 -13.89 4.20
C LYS A 82 -35.11 -13.44 4.07
N ALA A 83 -35.71 -12.89 5.13
CA ALA A 83 -37.05 -12.32 5.11
C ALA A 83 -37.08 -10.84 4.66
N GLY A 84 -35.94 -10.28 4.26
CA GLY A 84 -35.81 -8.88 3.83
C GLY A 84 -35.81 -7.86 4.98
N GLN A 85 -35.71 -8.32 6.24
CA GLN A 85 -35.66 -7.43 7.40
C GLN A 85 -34.22 -7.05 7.70
N GLN A 86 -34.00 -5.79 8.07
CA GLN A 86 -32.67 -5.30 8.40
C GLN A 86 -32.11 -6.01 9.63
N GLN A 87 -30.89 -6.51 9.52
CA GLN A 87 -30.18 -7.20 10.58
C GLN A 87 -29.23 -6.25 11.30
N GLY A 88 -29.63 -5.85 12.51
CA GLY A 88 -28.84 -4.95 13.36
C GLY A 88 -28.73 -3.52 12.82
N SER A 89 -27.92 -2.71 13.49
CA SER A 89 -27.67 -1.32 13.06
C SER A 89 -26.80 -1.24 11.81
N ASP A 90 -27.01 -0.16 11.05
CA ASP A 90 -26.16 0.25 9.93
C ASP A 90 -24.69 0.35 10.33
N PHE A 91 -23.79 0.01 9.40
CA PHE A 91 -22.37 0.30 9.52
C PHE A 91 -22.01 1.50 8.65
N GLN A 92 -21.50 2.58 9.25
CA GLN A 92 -21.27 3.84 8.55
C GLN A 92 -19.78 4.15 8.46
N VAL A 93 -19.36 4.62 7.28
CA VAL A 93 -18.00 5.07 7.00
C VAL A 93 -18.05 6.49 6.48
N ASP A 94 -17.37 7.40 7.18
CA ASP A 94 -17.11 8.76 6.72
C ASP A 94 -15.79 8.77 5.95
N LEU A 95 -15.88 8.88 4.63
CA LEU A 95 -14.74 8.87 3.71
C LEU A 95 -14.33 10.30 3.37
N SER A 96 -13.07 10.63 3.66
CA SER A 96 -12.43 11.87 3.24
C SER A 96 -11.36 11.57 2.18
N VAL A 97 -11.22 12.43 1.18
CA VAL A 97 -10.31 12.20 0.04
C VAL A 97 -9.16 13.19 0.10
N VAL A 98 -7.94 12.68 0.05
CA VAL A 98 -6.72 13.49 0.03
C VAL A 98 -6.24 13.62 -1.40
N THR A 99 -6.17 14.85 -1.88
CA THR A 99 -5.62 15.21 -3.19
C THR A 99 -4.30 15.93 -2.99
N MET A 100 -3.28 15.51 -3.74
CA MET A 100 -2.00 16.19 -3.79
C MET A 100 -1.76 16.69 -5.21
N THR A 101 -1.37 17.96 -5.34
CA THR A 101 -1.06 18.60 -6.61
C THR A 101 0.28 19.31 -6.52
N GLU A 102 0.97 19.37 -7.65
CA GLU A 102 2.21 20.12 -7.81
C GLU A 102 1.95 21.23 -8.83
N HIS A 103 2.28 22.45 -8.45
CA HIS A 103 2.23 23.60 -9.35
C HIS A 103 3.63 24.20 -9.46
N GLN A 104 4.12 24.34 -10.69
CA GLN A 104 5.39 25.01 -10.96
C GLN A 104 5.12 26.35 -11.64
N VAL A 105 5.68 27.41 -11.09
CA VAL A 105 5.64 28.75 -11.68
C VAL A 105 7.07 29.30 -11.68
N ASN A 106 7.61 29.54 -12.86
CA ASN A 106 9.02 29.90 -13.04
C ASN A 106 9.93 28.87 -12.36
N ASP A 107 10.84 29.34 -11.51
CA ASP A 107 11.78 28.50 -10.78
C ASP A 107 11.24 28.02 -9.43
N GLU A 108 9.98 28.28 -9.06
CA GLU A 108 9.37 27.81 -7.81
C GLU A 108 8.38 26.67 -8.05
N VAL A 109 8.44 25.66 -7.17
CA VAL A 109 7.49 24.57 -7.06
C VAL A 109 6.69 24.73 -5.78
N THR A 110 5.36 24.64 -5.89
CA THR A 110 4.43 24.57 -4.77
C THR A 110 3.75 23.22 -4.74
N LEU A 111 4.02 22.44 -3.70
CA LEU A 111 3.27 21.24 -3.36
C LEU A 111 2.03 21.63 -2.57
N ARG A 112 0.87 21.16 -3.00
CA ARG A 112 -0.42 21.38 -2.34
C ARG A 112 -1.00 20.04 -1.91
N CYS A 113 -1.41 19.95 -0.65
CA CYS A 113 -2.19 18.84 -0.13
C CYS A 113 -3.54 19.37 0.35
N THR A 114 -4.62 18.79 -0.14
CA THR A 114 -6.00 19.17 0.22
C THR A 114 -6.79 17.94 0.63
N VAL A 115 -7.69 18.11 1.59
CA VAL A 115 -8.59 17.05 2.02
C VAL A 115 -10.04 17.46 1.79
N THR A 116 -10.74 16.72 0.95
CA THR A 116 -12.16 16.93 0.67
C THR A 116 -13.00 16.09 1.63
N THR A 117 -13.97 16.74 2.26
CA THR A 117 -14.90 16.14 3.24
C THR A 117 -16.33 16.52 2.89
N ARG A 118 -17.33 15.71 3.28
CA ARG A 118 -18.76 16.00 3.03
C ARG A 118 -19.23 17.33 3.61
N GLY A 119 -18.65 17.77 4.73
CA GLY A 119 -19.08 18.94 5.47
C GLY A 119 -17.92 19.85 5.85
N GLY A 120 -18.06 20.55 7.00
CA GLY A 120 -17.00 21.40 7.51
C GLY A 120 -15.73 20.60 7.85
N CYS A 121 -14.57 21.17 7.55
CA CYS A 121 -13.30 20.52 7.81
C CYS A 121 -12.80 20.76 9.25
N ARG A 122 -12.49 19.66 9.95
CA ARG A 122 -11.82 19.67 11.27
C ARG A 122 -10.46 18.97 11.27
N LEU A 123 -9.93 18.67 10.09
CA LEU A 123 -8.66 17.99 9.89
C LEU A 123 -7.53 19.01 9.87
N SER A 124 -6.44 18.70 10.57
CA SER A 124 -5.19 19.44 10.46
C SER A 124 -4.33 18.77 9.41
N VAL A 125 -3.82 19.55 8.46
CA VAL A 125 -2.98 19.08 7.36
C VAL A 125 -1.66 19.83 7.42
N LYS A 126 -0.55 19.12 7.25
CA LYS A 126 0.79 19.70 7.17
C LYS A 126 1.68 18.88 6.24
N TRP A 127 2.72 19.51 5.72
CA TRP A 127 3.79 18.81 5.01
C TRP A 127 4.87 18.35 6.00
N LEU A 128 5.41 17.17 5.73
CA LEU A 128 6.60 16.61 6.38
C LEU A 128 7.70 16.47 5.33
N LEU A 129 8.94 16.66 5.75
CA LEU A 129 10.15 16.43 4.96
C LEU A 129 10.97 15.33 5.65
N HIS A 130 11.27 14.23 4.96
CA HIS A 130 11.89 13.03 5.56
C HIS A 130 11.15 12.48 6.80
N GLY A 131 9.84 12.72 6.88
CA GLY A 131 9.00 12.32 8.02
C GLY A 131 8.98 13.30 9.19
N GLU A 132 9.77 14.37 9.15
CA GLU A 132 9.82 15.41 10.17
C GLU A 132 9.14 16.71 9.74
N ASP A 133 8.87 17.61 10.69
CA ASP A 133 8.28 18.92 10.37
C ASP A 133 9.21 19.72 9.45
N VAL A 134 8.68 20.17 8.31
CA VAL A 134 9.44 20.93 7.29
C VAL A 134 10.19 22.12 7.90
N GLU A 135 9.53 22.87 8.79
CA GLU A 135 10.11 24.05 9.45
C GLU A 135 11.32 23.75 10.33
N LYS A 136 11.45 22.49 10.81
CA LYS A 136 12.62 22.03 11.58
C LYS A 136 13.77 21.62 10.67
N GLU A 137 13.44 20.94 9.57
CA GLU A 137 14.41 20.38 8.63
C GLU A 137 15.02 21.43 7.70
N ASN A 138 14.19 22.32 7.14
CA ASN A 138 14.65 23.30 6.16
C ASN A 138 13.82 24.59 6.24
N LYS A 139 14.46 25.66 6.72
CA LYS A 139 13.86 26.99 6.90
C LYS A 139 13.68 27.77 5.59
N ASP A 140 14.33 27.33 4.51
CA ASP A 140 14.21 27.95 3.18
C ASP A 140 12.93 27.50 2.48
N ILE A 141 12.27 26.44 2.97
CA ILE A 141 10.98 25.98 2.46
C ILE A 141 9.86 26.77 3.11
N ARG A 142 9.05 27.44 2.28
CA ARG A 142 7.92 28.24 2.74
C ARG A 142 6.70 27.37 2.87
N THR A 143 6.25 27.15 4.11
CA THR A 143 5.03 26.40 4.42
C THR A 143 3.86 27.35 4.71
N SER A 144 2.66 26.93 4.33
CA SER A 144 1.42 27.52 4.85
C SER A 144 0.40 26.43 5.05
N GLN A 145 -0.43 26.55 6.09
CA GLN A 145 -1.39 25.51 6.45
C GLN A 145 -2.68 26.11 7.00
N SER A 146 -3.78 25.41 6.74
CA SER A 146 -5.12 25.71 7.22
C SER A 146 -5.88 24.42 7.47
N SER A 147 -7.14 24.52 7.92
CA SER A 147 -8.03 23.35 8.00
C SER A 147 -8.13 22.69 6.61
N CYS A 148 -7.84 21.38 6.55
CA CYS A 148 -7.87 20.56 5.33
C CYS A 148 -6.90 20.95 4.20
N SER A 149 -5.97 21.88 4.40
CA SER A 149 -4.98 22.13 3.36
C SER A 149 -3.63 22.60 3.86
N ALA A 150 -2.58 22.17 3.17
CA ALA A 150 -1.22 22.62 3.40
C ALA A 150 -0.47 22.82 2.08
N PHE A 151 0.45 23.76 2.10
CA PHE A 151 1.29 24.13 0.99
C PHE A 151 2.75 24.14 1.43
N ALA A 152 3.64 23.67 0.56
CA ALA A 152 5.09 23.79 0.71
C ALA A 152 5.67 24.33 -0.60
N THR A 153 6.36 25.47 -0.53
CA THR A 153 6.92 26.15 -1.69
C THR A 153 8.43 26.26 -1.57
N PHE A 154 9.14 25.91 -2.64
CA PHE A 154 10.61 25.93 -2.70
C PHE A 154 11.11 26.02 -4.15
N PRO A 155 12.36 26.45 -4.37
CA PRO A 155 12.95 26.48 -5.70
C PRO A 155 13.08 25.09 -6.32
N THR A 156 12.83 24.97 -7.62
CA THR A 156 12.90 23.73 -8.40
C THR A 156 14.28 23.06 -8.31
N SER A 157 15.34 23.84 -8.10
CA SER A 157 16.71 23.37 -7.94
C SER A 157 16.96 22.61 -6.62
N HIS A 158 16.12 22.77 -5.60
CA HIS A 158 16.34 22.15 -4.29
C HIS A 158 16.07 20.64 -4.31
N TYR A 159 15.04 20.22 -5.04
CA TYR A 159 14.60 18.83 -5.08
C TYR A 159 14.15 18.45 -6.48
N SER A 160 14.72 17.40 -7.04
CA SER A 160 14.22 16.78 -8.27
C SER A 160 12.80 16.22 -8.06
N TYR A 161 12.08 15.95 -9.15
CA TYR A 161 10.75 15.36 -9.07
C TYR A 161 10.70 14.05 -8.27
N THR A 162 11.67 13.15 -8.51
CA THR A 162 11.77 11.87 -7.77
C THR A 162 12.12 12.05 -6.29
N GLN A 163 12.91 13.07 -5.97
CA GLN A 163 13.17 13.44 -4.58
C GLN A 163 11.92 14.00 -3.91
N ARG A 164 11.13 14.83 -4.62
CA ARG A 164 9.88 15.38 -4.08
C ARG A 164 8.89 14.28 -3.70
N SER A 165 8.66 13.30 -4.57
CA SER A 165 7.76 12.17 -4.30
C SER A 165 8.24 11.26 -3.16
N THR A 166 9.54 11.27 -2.87
CA THR A 166 10.15 10.41 -1.85
C THR A 166 10.27 11.11 -0.49
N PHE A 167 10.62 12.39 -0.48
CA PHE A 167 10.95 13.13 0.75
C PHE A 167 9.75 13.86 1.34
N PHE A 168 8.86 14.39 0.50
CA PHE A 168 7.70 15.12 0.98
C PHE A 168 6.54 14.17 1.24
N THR A 169 5.90 14.35 2.38
CA THR A 169 4.72 13.57 2.77
C THR A 169 3.67 14.51 3.35
N CYS A 170 2.43 14.39 2.90
CA CYS A 170 1.31 15.09 3.50
C CYS A 170 0.82 14.31 4.71
N ALA A 171 0.82 14.95 5.88
CA ALA A 171 0.29 14.39 7.12
C ALA A 171 -1.09 15.00 7.43
N VAL A 172 -2.09 14.13 7.56
CA VAL A 172 -3.47 14.48 7.92
C VAL A 172 -3.75 13.98 9.33
N LYS A 173 -4.11 14.89 10.23
CA LYS A 173 -4.41 14.59 11.63
C LYS A 173 -5.88 14.79 11.94
N TYR A 174 -6.47 13.78 12.58
CA TYR A 174 -7.82 13.83 13.15
C TYR A 174 -7.80 13.30 14.59
N GLY A 175 -8.04 14.19 15.55
CA GLY A 175 -7.89 13.85 16.98
C GLY A 175 -6.46 13.40 17.29
N GLY A 176 -6.30 12.19 17.82
CA GLY A 176 -5.00 11.58 18.11
C GLY A 176 -4.35 10.80 16.96
N ASN A 177 -5.07 10.58 15.86
CA ASN A 177 -4.59 9.74 14.75
C ASN A 177 -3.97 10.59 13.64
N VAL A 178 -2.86 10.11 13.07
CA VAL A 178 -2.16 10.72 11.93
C VAL A 178 -2.09 9.71 10.78
N GLN A 179 -2.48 10.15 9.58
CA GLN A 179 -2.34 9.40 8.33
C GLN A 179 -1.43 10.18 7.38
N THR A 180 -0.58 9.46 6.63
CA THR A 180 0.42 10.06 5.76
C THR A 180 0.23 9.64 4.30
N PHE A 181 0.45 10.59 3.39
CA PHE A 181 0.24 10.43 1.95
C PHE A 181 1.42 10.99 1.17
N SER A 182 1.99 10.20 0.28
CA SER A 182 3.11 10.62 -0.58
C SER A 182 2.59 11.17 -1.91
N PRO A 183 3.20 12.23 -2.47
CA PRO A 183 2.90 12.70 -3.81
C PRO A 183 3.04 11.56 -4.81
N GLN A 184 1.95 11.28 -5.52
CA GLN A 184 1.92 10.29 -6.58
C GLN A 184 2.86 10.71 -7.72
N SER A 185 3.80 9.83 -8.09
CA SER A 185 4.51 9.98 -9.36
C SER A 185 3.52 9.73 -10.50
N SER A 186 3.06 10.79 -11.17
CA SER A 186 2.32 10.69 -12.42
C SER A 186 3.25 10.20 -13.53
N ASP A 187 3.56 8.91 -13.55
CA ASP A 187 4.06 8.19 -14.71
C ASP A 187 3.11 7.03 -15.00
N GLY A 188 2.72 6.92 -16.27
CA GLY A 188 1.64 6.06 -16.74
C GLY A 188 1.75 4.59 -16.33
N ASP A 189 0.59 3.97 -16.17
CA ASP A 189 0.31 2.53 -16.16
C ASP A 189 1.53 1.61 -16.01
N LYS A 190 1.73 1.11 -14.79
CA LYS A 190 1.92 -0.32 -14.53
C LYS A 190 1.62 -0.65 -13.06
N GLN A 191 0.65 -1.52 -12.93
CA GLN A 191 0.12 -2.14 -11.73
C GLN A 191 1.22 -2.75 -10.84
N ALA A 192 1.31 -2.28 -9.60
CA ALA A 192 1.88 -3.03 -8.48
C ALA A 192 1.11 -2.66 -7.21
N ALA A 193 0.44 -3.65 -6.62
CA ALA A 193 -0.33 -3.52 -5.41
C ALA A 193 0.56 -3.07 -4.25
N THR A 194 0.24 -1.94 -3.63
CA THR A 194 0.86 -1.50 -2.37
C THR A 194 -0.20 -1.55 -1.28
N THR A 195 -0.09 -2.58 -0.43
CA THR A 195 -0.92 -2.78 0.76
C THR A 195 -0.46 -1.82 1.86
N SER A 196 -1.35 -0.93 2.31
CA SER A 196 -1.16 -0.16 3.55
C SER A 196 -1.44 -1.06 4.76
N THR A 197 -0.39 -1.47 5.48
CA THR A 197 -0.52 -2.26 6.72
C THR A 197 -0.72 -1.32 7.91
N THR A 198 -1.87 -1.42 8.57
CA THR A 198 -2.10 -0.90 9.92
C THR A 198 -1.56 -1.91 10.94
N THR A 199 -0.52 -1.54 11.69
CA THR A 199 -0.01 -2.35 12.80
C THR A 199 -1.02 -2.35 13.94
N THR A 200 -1.73 -3.47 14.14
CA THR A 200 -2.40 -3.78 15.41
C THR A 200 -1.88 -5.13 15.87
N THR A 201 -1.21 -5.14 17.02
CA THR A 201 -0.62 -6.30 17.65
C THR A 201 -1.71 -7.30 18.05
N THR A 202 -1.80 -8.43 17.37
CA THR A 202 -2.35 -9.67 17.97
C THR A 202 -1.71 -10.87 17.27
N THR A 203 -1.08 -11.72 18.07
CA THR A 203 -0.48 -13.00 17.72
C THR A 203 -1.50 -13.95 17.09
N ASN A 204 -1.19 -14.53 15.91
CA ASN A 204 -1.21 -15.97 15.65
C ASN A 204 -0.80 -16.31 14.19
N THR A 205 0.33 -17.00 14.10
CA THR A 205 0.75 -18.09 13.20
C THR A 205 0.03 -18.33 11.86
N SER A 206 0.75 -18.08 10.76
CA SER A 206 1.19 -19.05 9.74
C SER A 206 1.12 -18.49 8.32
N GLY A 207 2.28 -18.48 7.63
CA GLY A 207 2.33 -18.51 6.17
C GLY A 207 2.94 -17.30 5.46
N ARG A 208 4.22 -17.46 5.09
CA ARG A 208 4.97 -16.80 4.01
C ARG A 208 5.85 -15.60 4.40
N ILE A 209 7.01 -15.93 4.96
CA ILE A 209 8.17 -15.05 5.10
C ILE A 209 8.89 -15.02 3.76
N ASN A 210 8.81 -13.90 3.02
CA ASN A 210 9.73 -13.61 1.93
C ASN A 210 11.02 -13.05 2.56
N ASN A 211 12.01 -13.93 2.78
CA ASN A 211 13.33 -13.51 3.26
C ASN A 211 14.26 -13.30 2.04
N PRO A 212 14.88 -12.12 1.84
CA PRO A 212 15.59 -11.80 0.61
C PRO A 212 17.00 -12.41 0.50
N GLU A 213 17.40 -13.33 1.38
CA GLU A 213 18.79 -13.80 1.45
C GLU A 213 18.95 -15.33 1.40
N TRP A 214 17.95 -16.08 0.92
CA TRP A 214 18.11 -17.53 0.73
C TRP A 214 19.11 -17.90 -0.39
N TRP A 215 19.25 -17.02 -1.38
CA TRP A 215 20.15 -17.23 -2.52
C TRP A 215 21.62 -17.23 -2.10
N LEU A 216 22.00 -16.51 -1.04
CA LEU A 216 23.38 -16.55 -0.49
C LEU A 216 23.74 -17.96 -0.01
N TYR A 217 22.81 -18.68 0.62
CA TYR A 217 23.03 -20.08 1.03
C TYR A 217 23.13 -21.02 -0.18
N THR A 218 22.39 -20.75 -1.26
CA THR A 218 22.52 -21.55 -2.49
C THR A 218 23.88 -21.37 -3.16
N VAL A 219 24.42 -20.14 -3.17
CA VAL A 219 25.76 -19.86 -3.71
C VAL A 219 26.84 -20.52 -2.84
N LEU A 220 26.72 -20.42 -1.51
CA LEU A 220 27.65 -21.06 -0.57
C LEU A 220 27.68 -22.59 -0.76
N ALA A 221 26.52 -23.22 -0.94
CA ALA A 221 26.41 -24.65 -1.18
C ALA A 221 27.10 -25.09 -2.48
N LEU A 222 26.93 -24.33 -3.57
CA LEU A 222 27.58 -24.64 -4.85
C LEU A 222 29.11 -24.52 -4.77
N VAL A 223 29.63 -23.53 -4.04
CA VAL A 223 31.07 -23.38 -3.81
C VAL A 223 31.64 -24.55 -3.02
N LEU A 224 30.93 -25.02 -1.98
CA LEU A 224 31.33 -26.18 -1.20
C LEU A 224 31.36 -27.47 -2.04
N VAL A 225 30.37 -27.67 -2.91
CA VAL A 225 30.33 -28.84 -3.82
C VAL A 225 31.52 -28.82 -4.79
N ALA A 226 31.82 -27.66 -5.39
CA ALA A 226 32.97 -27.52 -6.28
C ALA A 226 34.29 -27.83 -5.55
N LEU A 227 34.47 -27.33 -4.33
CA LEU A 227 35.63 -27.64 -3.48
C LEU A 227 35.77 -29.14 -3.23
N LEU A 228 34.70 -29.84 -2.86
CA LEU A 228 34.73 -31.29 -2.65
C LEU A 228 35.14 -32.06 -3.91
N ILE A 229 34.65 -31.66 -5.09
CA ILE A 229 35.03 -32.29 -6.37
C ILE A 229 36.52 -32.10 -6.64
N THR A 230 37.08 -30.90 -6.40
CA THR A 230 38.52 -30.66 -6.58
C THR A 230 39.39 -31.50 -5.62
N ILE A 231 38.94 -31.69 -4.37
CA ILE A 231 39.65 -32.51 -3.39
C ILE A 231 39.64 -33.99 -3.82
N VAL A 232 38.48 -34.51 -4.26
CA VAL A 232 38.37 -35.89 -4.75
C VAL A 232 39.26 -36.11 -5.97
N ALA A 233 39.26 -35.18 -6.93
CA ALA A 233 40.13 -35.24 -8.10
C ALA A 233 41.62 -35.21 -7.71
N PHE A 234 42.00 -34.43 -6.71
CA PHE A 234 43.37 -34.40 -6.20
C PHE A 234 43.76 -35.71 -5.51
N ILE A 235 42.86 -36.32 -4.73
CA ILE A 235 43.10 -37.61 -4.08
C ILE A 235 43.23 -38.73 -5.10
N THR A 236 42.36 -38.77 -6.12
CA THR A 236 42.45 -39.77 -7.20
C THR A 236 43.73 -39.56 -8.01
N TRP A 237 44.11 -38.31 -8.30
CA TRP A 237 45.37 -38.00 -8.97
C TRP A 237 46.60 -38.43 -8.16
N ARG A 238 46.62 -38.17 -6.84
CA ARG A 238 47.68 -38.69 -5.96
C ARG A 238 47.72 -40.22 -5.90
N LYS A 239 46.55 -40.89 -5.90
CA LYS A 239 46.49 -42.36 -5.98
C LYS A 239 47.04 -42.89 -7.30
N MET A 240 46.84 -42.20 -8.42
CA MET A 240 47.43 -42.59 -9.71
C MET A 240 48.96 -42.43 -9.71
N LYS A 241 49.48 -41.30 -9.21
CA LYS A 241 50.94 -41.12 -9.02
C LYS A 241 51.57 -42.14 -8.07
N GLY A 242 50.83 -42.60 -7.06
CA GLY A 242 51.28 -43.66 -6.15
C GLY A 242 51.25 -45.07 -6.75
N LYS A 243 50.52 -45.30 -7.85
CA LYS A 243 50.52 -46.59 -8.57
C LYS A 243 51.66 -46.70 -9.58
N GLU A 244 52.03 -45.61 -10.25
CA GLU A 244 53.22 -45.59 -11.13
C GLU A 244 54.54 -45.86 -10.36
N ALA A 245 54.62 -45.49 -9.08
CA ALA A 245 55.79 -45.78 -8.24
C ALA A 245 55.87 -47.24 -7.72
N ARG A 246 54.81 -48.05 -7.85
CA ARG A 246 54.79 -49.47 -7.42
C ARG A 246 54.99 -50.46 -8.58
N GLU A 247 54.85 -50.03 -9.82
CA GLU A 247 55.10 -50.85 -11.02
C GLU A 247 56.59 -50.82 -11.44
N SER A 248 57.36 -49.81 -10.98
CA SER A 248 58.81 -49.71 -11.19
C SER A 248 59.66 -50.55 -10.22
N ASP A 249 59.12 -51.01 -9.08
CA ASP A 249 59.84 -51.85 -8.10
C ASP A 249 59.60 -53.36 -8.27
N SER A 250 58.73 -53.80 -9.18
CA SER A 250 58.47 -55.22 -9.48
C SER A 250 59.21 -55.75 -10.72
N VAL A 251 60.09 -54.95 -11.34
CA VAL A 251 60.91 -55.36 -12.49
C VAL A 251 62.40 -55.58 -12.11
N VAL A 252 62.78 -55.36 -10.84
CA VAL A 252 64.14 -55.65 -10.34
C VAL A 252 64.07 -56.72 -9.24
N SER A 253 63.72 -57.95 -9.63
CA SER A 253 64.00 -59.19 -8.88
C SER A 253 63.88 -60.38 -9.84
N THR A 254 64.96 -60.57 -10.61
CA THR A 254 65.43 -61.86 -11.14
C THR A 254 66.87 -62.02 -10.69
#